data_AF-A0A947RVB3-F1
#
_entry.id   AF-A0A947RVB3-F1
#
_cell.length_a   1.000
_cell.length_b   1.000
_cell.length_c   1.000
_cell.angle_alpha   90.00
_cell.angle_beta   90.00
_cell.angle_gamma   90.00
#
_symmetry.space_group_name_H-M   'P 1'
#
loop_
_entity.id
_entity.type
_entity.pdbx_description
1 polymer ?
#
loop_
_entity_poly.entity_id
_entity_poly.type
_entity_poly.pdbx_seq_one_letter_code
_entity_poly.pdbx_strand_id
1 'polypeptide(L)'
;MKSRNHVVILLLSMSLIALELAWTRIFSAEFFYTFAFLVLSLAVMGLGFGALTVRLAPVLAEPRRLDCLLIATAIAALAAPVLVFELSPDFTRAFAGGAPLRELVAVILLVNLPFFAGGMALANILRGDPDRV
;
A
#
# COMPACT_ATOMS: atom_id res chain seq x y z
N MET A 1 13.64 -6.91 22.59
CA MET A 1 12.84 -7.13 21.37
C MET A 1 11.59 -6.26 21.28
N LYS A 2 10.80 -6.07 22.36
CA LYS A 2 9.59 -5.22 22.36
C LYS A 2 9.78 -3.79 21.86
N SER A 3 10.77 -3.06 22.36
CA SER A 3 11.03 -1.67 21.94
C SER A 3 11.31 -1.54 20.42
N ARG A 4 12.03 -2.49 19.83
CA ARG A 4 12.33 -2.50 18.39
C ARG A 4 11.06 -2.63 17.55
N ASN A 5 10.14 -3.52 17.92
CA ASN A 5 8.88 -3.71 17.19
C ASN A 5 8.00 -2.45 17.25
N HIS A 6 8.01 -1.71 18.36
CA HIS A 6 7.24 -0.46 18.48
C HIS A 6 7.79 0.62 17.55
N VAL A 7 9.12 0.75 17.46
CA VAL A 7 9.79 1.66 16.52
C VAL A 7 9.48 1.26 15.08
N VAL A 8 9.50 -0.02 14.75
CA VAL A 8 9.15 -0.51 13.40
C VAL A 8 7.70 -0.19 13.06
N ILE A 9 6.75 -0.45 13.96
CA ILE A 9 5.33 -0.11 13.74
C ILE A 9 5.17 1.39 13.53
N LEU A 10 5.80 2.21 14.38
CA LEU A 10 5.73 3.67 14.29
C LEU A 10 6.23 4.15 12.92
N LEU A 11 7.44 3.74 12.52
CA LEU A 11 8.06 4.16 11.25
C LEU A 11 7.27 3.65 10.04
N LEU A 12 6.82 2.38 10.07
CA LEU A 12 6.05 1.79 8.99
C LEU A 12 4.70 2.50 8.83
N SER A 13 3.93 2.65 9.91
CA SER A 13 2.65 3.37 9.87
C SER A 13 2.83 4.82 9.44
N MET A 14 3.85 5.52 9.95
CA MET A 14 4.14 6.90 9.56
C MET A 14 4.47 7.00 8.07
N SER A 15 5.25 6.06 7.53
CA SER A 15 5.58 6.03 6.11
C SER A 15 4.36 5.77 5.22
N LEU A 16 3.48 4.85 5.61
CA LEU A 16 2.27 4.50 4.86
C LEU A 16 1.26 5.64 4.88
N ILE A 17 1.06 6.29 6.03
CA ILE A 17 0.21 7.48 6.16
C ILE A 17 0.77 8.64 5.34
N ALA A 18 2.08 8.89 5.40
CA ALA A 18 2.72 9.93 4.59
C ALA A 18 2.56 9.67 3.08
N LEU A 19 2.71 8.41 2.65
CA LEU A 19 2.52 7.99 1.28
C LEU A 19 1.06 8.15 0.83
N GLU A 20 0.11 7.78 1.67
CA GLU A 20 -1.33 7.98 1.44
C GLU A 20 -1.67 9.47 1.27
N LEU A 21 -1.16 10.32 2.15
CA LEU A 21 -1.34 11.78 2.05
C LEU A 21 -0.70 12.36 0.79
N ALA A 22 0.48 11.87 0.40
CA ALA A 22 1.13 12.30 -0.84
C ALA A 22 0.29 11.90 -2.06
N TRP A 23 -0.17 10.64 -2.13
CA TRP A 23 -1.00 10.16 -3.23
C TRP A 23 -2.34 10.89 -3.34
N THR A 24 -3.04 11.09 -2.22
CA THR A 24 -4.31 11.82 -2.22
C THR A 24 -4.13 13.26 -2.70
N ARG A 25 -3.02 13.91 -2.37
CA ARG A 25 -2.69 15.25 -2.88
C ARG A 25 -2.38 15.25 -4.38
N ILE A 26 -1.54 14.34 -4.85
CA ILE A 26 -1.17 14.23 -6.26
C ILE A 26 -2.39 13.91 -7.12
N PHE A 27 -3.17 12.88 -6.77
CA PHE A 27 -4.36 12.49 -7.53
C PHE A 27 -5.47 13.54 -7.51
N SER A 28 -5.66 14.24 -6.38
CA SER A 28 -6.64 15.32 -6.29
C SER A 28 -6.28 16.51 -7.21
N ALA A 29 -4.99 16.85 -7.27
CA ALA A 29 -4.51 17.96 -8.10
C ALA A 29 -4.57 17.65 -9.60
N GLU A 30 -4.24 16.41 -9.99
CA GLU A 30 -4.14 16.01 -11.40
C GLU A 30 -5.49 15.54 -11.99
N PHE A 31 -6.28 14.75 -11.24
CA PHE A 31 -7.40 13.98 -11.78
C PHE A 31 -8.75 14.28 -11.14
N PHE A 32 -8.89 15.37 -10.37
CA PHE A 32 -10.07 15.74 -9.57
C PHE A 32 -10.20 15.00 -8.23
N TYR A 33 -10.91 15.66 -7.31
CA TYR A 33 -11.05 15.25 -5.90
C TYR A 33 -11.63 13.83 -5.71
N THR A 34 -12.44 13.33 -6.65
CA THR A 34 -13.01 11.96 -6.58
C THR A 34 -11.94 10.88 -6.51
N PHE A 35 -10.77 11.09 -7.11
CA PHE A 35 -9.67 10.13 -7.07
C PHE A 35 -8.91 10.12 -5.74
N ALA A 36 -9.03 11.17 -4.92
CA ALA A 36 -8.50 11.13 -3.56
C ALA A 36 -9.22 10.06 -2.72
N PHE A 37 -10.55 9.92 -2.88
CA PHE A 37 -11.32 8.86 -2.22
C PHE A 37 -10.96 7.46 -2.73
N LEU A 38 -10.61 7.34 -4.02
CA LEU A 38 -10.10 6.09 -4.56
C LEU A 38 -8.79 5.70 -3.85
N VAL A 39 -7.82 6.62 -3.76
CA VAL A 39 -6.54 6.37 -3.07
C VAL A 39 -6.77 5.96 -1.61
N LEU A 40 -7.59 6.69 -0.87
CA LEU A 40 -7.94 6.37 0.52
C LEU A 40 -8.53 4.94 0.63
N SER A 41 -9.46 4.61 -0.27
CA SER A 41 -10.10 3.29 -0.30
C SER A 41 -9.09 2.18 -0.63
N LEU A 42 -8.15 2.44 -1.55
CA LEU A 42 -7.08 1.51 -1.90
C LEU A 42 -6.09 1.32 -0.74
N ALA A 43 -5.77 2.37 0.02
CA ALA A 43 -4.91 2.26 1.20
C ALA A 43 -5.54 1.34 2.25
N VAL A 44 -6.80 1.61 2.61
CA VAL A 44 -7.55 0.78 3.57
C VAL A 44 -7.71 -0.66 3.06
N MET A 45 -8.07 -0.82 1.79
CA MET A 45 -8.20 -2.15 1.17
C MET A 45 -6.87 -2.90 1.16
N GLY A 46 -5.76 -2.25 0.78
CA GLY A 46 -4.44 -2.87 0.71
C GLY A 46 -3.97 -3.35 2.07
N LEU A 47 -4.09 -2.50 3.10
CA LEU A 47 -3.76 -2.88 4.48
C LEU A 47 -4.61 -4.05 4.96
N GLY A 48 -5.93 -3.99 4.73
CA GLY A 48 -6.87 -5.05 5.10
C GLY A 48 -6.59 -6.37 4.39
N PHE A 49 -6.41 -6.34 3.07
CA PHE A 49 -6.08 -7.52 2.26
C PHE A 49 -4.73 -8.11 2.64
N GLY A 50 -3.72 -7.29 2.90
CA GLY A 50 -2.41 -7.74 3.39
C GLY A 50 -2.54 -8.49 4.71
N ALA A 51 -3.27 -7.92 5.67
CA ALA A 51 -3.51 -8.56 6.96
C ALA A 51 -4.31 -9.87 6.83
N LEU A 52 -5.35 -9.89 5.99
CA LEU A 52 -6.14 -11.09 5.70
C LEU A 52 -5.29 -12.18 5.05
N THR A 53 -4.37 -11.82 4.16
CA THR A 53 -3.49 -12.77 3.47
C THR A 53 -2.56 -13.48 4.46
N VAL A 54 -1.97 -12.75 5.41
CA VAL A 54 -1.16 -13.34 6.49
C VAL A 54 -1.99 -14.25 7.40
N ARG A 55 -3.26 -13.89 7.63
CA ARG A 55 -4.17 -14.68 8.46
C ARG A 55 -4.57 -16.00 7.78
N LEU A 56 -4.86 -15.97 6.49
CA LEU A 56 -5.30 -17.14 5.71
C LEU A 56 -4.14 -18.05 5.32
N ALA A 57 -2.96 -17.50 5.07
CA ALA A 57 -1.78 -18.24 4.65
C ALA A 57 -0.68 -18.15 5.72
N PRO A 58 -0.66 -19.05 6.72
CA PRO A 58 0.29 -19.00 7.83
C PRO A 58 1.77 -19.13 7.41
N VAL A 59 2.05 -19.64 6.21
CA VAL A 59 3.41 -19.67 5.60
C VAL A 59 3.95 -18.26 5.35
N LEU A 60 3.08 -17.27 5.19
CA LEU A 60 3.46 -15.86 5.09
C LEU A 60 3.65 -15.21 6.46
N ALA A 61 3.32 -15.93 7.55
CA ALA A 61 3.40 -15.45 8.91
C ALA A 61 4.75 -15.69 9.61
N GLU A 62 5.76 -16.11 8.86
CA GLU A 62 7.07 -16.43 9.40
C GLU A 62 7.89 -15.17 9.74
N PRO A 63 8.56 -15.15 10.92
CA PRO A 63 9.39 -14.01 11.33
C PRO A 63 10.51 -13.66 10.34
N ARG A 64 11.07 -14.66 9.64
CA ARG A 64 12.12 -14.46 8.62
C ARG A 64 11.65 -13.64 7.42
N ARG A 65 10.34 -13.61 7.14
CA ARG A 65 9.78 -12.88 6.00
C ARG A 65 9.49 -11.43 6.31
N LEU A 66 9.55 -11.04 7.59
CA LEU A 66 9.33 -9.66 8.02
C LEU A 66 10.30 -8.68 7.34
N ASP A 67 11.60 -9.00 7.35
CA ASP A 67 12.62 -8.14 6.74
C ASP A 67 12.37 -8.01 5.23
N CYS A 68 12.04 -9.11 4.55
CA CYS A 68 11.66 -9.09 3.14
C CYS A 68 10.41 -8.26 2.87
N LEU A 69 9.38 -8.32 3.74
CA LEU A 69 8.15 -7.56 3.61
C LEU A 69 8.40 -6.05 3.82
N LEU A 70 9.24 -5.68 4.78
CA LEU A 70 9.63 -4.29 5.02
C LEU A 70 10.41 -3.72 3.82
N ILE A 71 11.37 -4.49 3.29
CA ILE A 71 12.11 -4.12 2.08
C ILE A 71 11.17 -4.00 0.88
N ALA A 72 10.27 -4.97 0.69
CA ALA A 72 9.28 -4.93 -0.39
C ALA A 72 8.36 -3.71 -0.28
N THR A 73 7.94 -3.35 0.93
CA THR A 73 7.14 -2.15 1.19
C THR A 73 7.91 -0.88 0.82
N ALA A 74 9.17 -0.76 1.22
CA ALA A 74 10.00 0.38 0.90
C ALA A 74 10.26 0.52 -0.61
N ILE A 75 10.59 -0.59 -1.28
CA ILE A 75 10.78 -0.61 -2.73
C ILE A 75 9.48 -0.24 -3.43
N ALA A 76 8.34 -0.82 -3.03
CA ALA A 76 7.04 -0.51 -3.62
C ALA A 76 6.65 0.96 -3.40
N ALA A 77 6.92 1.52 -2.21
CA ALA A 77 6.62 2.91 -1.90
C ALA A 77 7.43 3.90 -2.75
N LEU A 78 8.67 3.53 -3.13
CA LEU A 78 9.53 4.34 -4.00
C LEU A 78 9.26 4.11 -5.49
N ALA A 79 9.02 2.86 -5.89
CA ALA A 79 8.80 2.50 -7.29
C ALA A 79 7.41 2.90 -7.78
N ALA A 80 6.37 2.83 -6.94
CA ALA A 80 5.00 3.13 -7.36
C ALA A 80 4.84 4.57 -7.91
N PRO A 81 5.36 5.63 -7.26
CA PRO A 81 5.35 6.97 -7.85
C PRO A 81 6.01 7.02 -9.23
N VAL A 82 7.24 6.51 -9.34
CA VAL A 82 8.02 6.54 -10.61
C VAL A 82 7.27 5.82 -11.73
N LEU A 83 6.78 4.60 -11.46
CA LEU A 83 6.07 3.80 -12.45
C LEU A 83 4.74 4.43 -12.88
N VAL A 84 3.99 5.03 -11.94
CA VAL A 84 2.74 5.73 -12.26
C VAL A 84 2.99 6.97 -13.12
N PHE A 85 4.08 7.71 -12.88
CA PHE A 85 4.45 8.84 -13.73
C PHE A 85 4.89 8.38 -15.14
N GLU A 86 5.67 7.31 -15.26
CA GLU A 86 6.06 6.75 -16.56
C GLU A 86 4.86 6.22 -17.36
N LEU A 87 3.86 5.64 -16.68
CA LEU A 87 2.61 5.20 -17.31
C LEU A 87 1.80 6.35 -17.90
N SER A 88 1.98 7.59 -17.42
CA SER A 88 1.26 8.81 -17.86
C SER A 88 -0.22 8.56 -18.19
N PRO A 89 -1.01 8.02 -17.25
CA PRO A 89 -2.38 7.56 -17.50
C PRO A 89 -3.31 8.71 -17.89
N ASP A 90 -3.93 8.59 -19.07
CA ASP A 90 -4.93 9.56 -19.54
C ASP A 90 -6.33 9.14 -19.04
N PHE A 91 -6.64 9.48 -17.79
CA PHE A 91 -7.91 9.11 -17.16
C PHE A 91 -9.14 9.76 -17.82
N THR A 92 -8.96 10.88 -18.52
CA THR A 92 -10.02 11.55 -19.29
C THR A 92 -10.52 10.63 -20.41
N ARG A 93 -9.60 9.96 -21.11
CA ARG A 93 -9.96 8.96 -22.12
C ARG A 93 -10.54 7.68 -21.50
N ALA A 94 -10.14 7.32 -20.28
CA ALA A 94 -10.63 6.11 -19.60
C ALA A 94 -12.12 6.24 -19.27
N PHE A 95 -12.54 7.41 -18.82
CA PHE A 95 -13.96 7.70 -18.57
C PHE A 95 -14.78 7.89 -19.85
N ALA A 96 -14.15 8.40 -20.92
CA ALA A 96 -14.79 8.52 -22.23
C ALA A 96 -14.95 7.17 -22.99
N GLY A 97 -14.58 6.05 -22.35
CA GLY A 97 -14.69 4.70 -22.94
C GLY A 97 -13.60 4.35 -23.96
N GLY A 98 -12.58 5.21 -24.11
CA GLY A 98 -11.54 5.08 -25.13
C GLY A 98 -10.14 4.71 -24.61
N ALA A 99 -9.87 4.84 -23.30
CA ALA A 99 -8.59 4.39 -22.75
C ALA A 99 -8.60 2.90 -22.43
N PRO A 100 -7.44 2.24 -22.48
CA PRO A 100 -7.35 0.84 -22.18
C PRO A 100 -7.47 0.66 -20.65
N LEU A 101 -8.52 -0.06 -20.22
CA LEU A 101 -8.77 -0.49 -18.83
C LEU A 101 -7.50 -0.99 -18.11
N ARG A 102 -6.53 -1.51 -18.87
CA ARG A 102 -5.21 -1.93 -18.39
C ARG A 102 -4.48 -0.85 -17.57
N GLU A 103 -4.53 0.42 -17.98
CA GLU A 103 -3.73 1.50 -17.35
C GLU A 103 -4.32 1.86 -15.99
N LEU A 104 -5.66 1.97 -15.93
CA LEU A 104 -6.38 2.17 -14.68
C LEU A 104 -6.10 1.03 -13.70
N VAL A 105 -6.19 -0.22 -14.16
CA VAL A 105 -5.90 -1.39 -13.32
C VAL A 105 -4.43 -1.41 -12.89
N ALA A 106 -3.49 -1.09 -13.78
CA ALA A 106 -2.07 -1.04 -13.46
C ALA A 106 -1.78 0.00 -12.38
N VAL A 107 -2.33 1.22 -12.50
CA VAL A 107 -2.18 2.27 -11.50
C VAL A 107 -2.78 1.87 -10.16
N ILE A 108 -3.99 1.29 -10.17
CA ILE A 108 -4.63 0.78 -8.94
C ILE A 108 -3.74 -0.25 -8.24
N LEU A 109 -3.21 -1.23 -8.99
CA LEU A 109 -2.34 -2.26 -8.43
C LEU A 109 -1.02 -1.69 -7.91
N LEU A 110 -0.40 -0.75 -8.65
CA LEU A 110 0.85 -0.11 -8.25
C LEU A 110 0.69 0.72 -6.97
N VAL A 111 -0.38 1.51 -6.87
CA VAL A 111 -0.69 2.30 -5.67
C VAL A 111 -0.99 1.38 -4.50
N ASN A 112 -1.66 0.24 -4.73
CA ASN A 112 -2.04 -0.70 -3.67
C ASN A 112 -0.84 -1.49 -3.11
N LEU A 113 0.16 -1.79 -3.94
CA LEU A 113 1.32 -2.62 -3.61
C LEU A 113 2.03 -2.28 -2.28
N PRO A 114 2.40 -1.01 -2.00
CA PRO A 114 3.03 -0.66 -0.73
C PRO A 114 2.10 -0.86 0.47
N PHE A 115 0.81 -0.57 0.33
CA PHE A 115 -0.17 -0.79 1.40
C PHE A 115 -0.42 -2.28 1.66
N PHE A 116 -0.44 -3.09 0.61
CA PHE A 116 -0.57 -4.55 0.73
C PHE A 116 0.64 -5.17 1.46
N ALA A 117 1.86 -4.85 1.03
CA ALA A 117 3.09 -5.32 1.67
C ALA A 117 3.21 -4.79 3.11
N GLY A 118 2.91 -3.51 3.34
CA GLY A 118 2.91 -2.89 4.65
C GLY A 118 1.88 -3.50 5.59
N GLY A 119 0.69 -3.84 5.09
CA GLY A 119 -0.37 -4.53 5.83
C GLY A 119 0.06 -5.94 6.27
N MET A 120 0.71 -6.70 5.39
CA MET A 120 1.30 -7.99 5.75
C MET A 120 2.37 -7.85 6.84
N ALA A 121 3.26 -6.86 6.72
CA ALA A 121 4.31 -6.60 7.71
C ALA A 121 3.71 -6.24 9.08
N LEU A 122 2.72 -5.33 9.13
CA LEU A 122 2.03 -4.95 10.36
C LEU A 122 1.31 -6.15 11.00
N ALA A 123 0.58 -6.94 10.22
CA ALA A 123 -0.11 -8.12 10.71
C ALA A 123 0.86 -9.14 11.33
N ASN A 124 2.05 -9.31 10.74
CA ASN A 124 3.08 -10.19 11.28
C ASN A 124 3.66 -9.71 12.60
N ILE A 125 3.89 -8.40 12.75
CA ILE A 125 4.40 -7.84 14.01
C ILE A 125 3.34 -7.99 15.12
N LEU A 126 2.09 -7.67 14.81
CA LEU A 126 0.99 -7.70 15.77
C LEU A 126 0.64 -9.12 16.22
N ARG A 127 0.69 -10.10 15.30
CA ARG A 127 0.48 -11.51 15.63
C ARG A 127 1.56 -12.08 16.55
N GLY A 128 2.78 -11.53 16.50
CA GLY A 128 3.89 -11.95 17.35
C GLY A 128 3.83 -11.43 18.79
N ASP A 129 2.91 -10.52 19.12
CA ASP A 129 2.73 -9.94 20.47
C ASP A 129 1.23 -9.98 20.86
N PRO A 130 0.61 -11.17 21.01
CA PRO A 130 -0.85 -11.33 21.20
C PRO A 130 -1.38 -10.81 22.53
N ASP A 131 -0.52 -10.68 23.55
CA ASP A 131 -0.92 -10.42 24.95
C ASP A 131 -1.36 -8.96 25.23
N ARG A 132 -1.66 -8.17 24.20
CA ARG A 132 -2.00 -6.73 24.34
C ARG A 132 -3.16 -6.24 23.46
N VAL A 133 -3.92 -7.13 22.82
CA VAL A 133 -5.15 -6.76 22.08
C VAL A 133 -6.38 -7.21 22.85
#